data_AF-A0A382MWR5-F1
#
_entry.id   AF-A0A382MWR5-F1
#
_cell.length_a   1.000
_cell.length_b   1.000
_cell.length_c   1.000
_cell.angle_alpha   90.00
_cell.angle_beta   90.00
_cell.angle_gamma   90.00
#
_symmetry.space_group_name_H-M   'P 1'
#
loop_
_entity.id
_entity.type
_entity.pdbx_description
1 polymer ?
#
loop_
_entity_poly.entity_id
_entity_poly.type
_entity_poly.pdbx_seq_one_letter_code
_entity_poly.pdbx_strand_id
1 'polypeptide(L)'
;MDTAIFGLLLVVIVLLLGLTVLMLRRGKIEPKDIEPAVTKAWMESGLNQSVGQLATYAKDIQETHRSVEQMLRVPKERASMGEISLETILTDQLPPEMFGIRERILDGKIPDAHIKSTVGLICIDSKFPLDNYRVPVEAPEGSETDGIKRLFIRDVRGHLNKIQEDYVCPEKGSAEFSFAYIPSEGVYYFLLTDRDAYGMLNDYTKKGVQVVSPLTLSHKVELIKTGVHALKLSEQAHKVR
;
A
#
# COMPACT_ATOMS: atom_id res chain seq x y z
N MET A 1 -60.53 -18.11 -35.69
CA MET A 1 -59.35 -18.64 -34.99
C MET A 1 -58.77 -19.81 -35.78
N ASP A 2 -57.61 -19.66 -36.38
CA ASP A 2 -57.51 -19.16 -37.75
C ASP A 2 -56.60 -20.14 -38.50
N THR A 3 -56.99 -20.52 -39.71
CA THR A 3 -56.21 -21.38 -40.61
C THR A 3 -54.79 -20.81 -40.85
N ALA A 4 -54.63 -19.50 -40.67
CA ALA A 4 -53.35 -18.80 -40.69
C ALA A 4 -52.38 -19.21 -39.56
N ILE A 5 -52.88 -19.46 -38.34
CA ILE A 5 -52.04 -19.88 -37.20
C ILE A 5 -51.51 -21.30 -37.43
N PHE A 6 -52.35 -22.18 -37.97
CA PHE A 6 -51.95 -23.54 -38.33
C PHE A 6 -50.90 -23.55 -39.46
N GLY A 7 -51.05 -22.67 -40.45
CA GLY A 7 -50.07 -22.49 -41.52
C GLY A 7 -48.70 -22.02 -41.00
N LEU A 8 -48.69 -21.04 -40.10
CA LEU A 8 -47.45 -20.53 -39.50
C LEU A 8 -46.73 -21.60 -38.68
N LEU A 9 -47.49 -22.37 -37.88
CA LEU A 9 -46.94 -23.46 -37.06
C LEU A 9 -46.26 -24.53 -37.93
N LEU A 10 -46.87 -24.88 -39.07
CA LEU A 10 -46.32 -25.86 -40.00
C LEU A 10 -45.00 -25.37 -40.64
N VAL A 11 -44.91 -24.08 -41.00
CA VAL A 11 -43.67 -23.49 -41.52
C VAL A 11 -42.55 -23.50 -40.48
N VAL A 12 -42.87 -23.17 -39.22
CA VAL A 12 -41.89 -23.20 -38.11
C VAL A 12 -41.38 -24.62 -37.88
N ILE A 13 -42.27 -25.62 -37.91
CA ILE A 13 -41.91 -27.03 -37.75
C ILE A 13 -40.99 -27.48 -38.90
N VAL A 14 -41.28 -27.11 -40.14
CA VAL A 14 -40.44 -27.45 -41.30
C VAL A 14 -39.07 -26.77 -41.21
N LEU A 15 -39.00 -25.52 -40.77
CA LEU A 15 -37.72 -24.83 -40.56
C LEU A 15 -36.89 -25.47 -39.44
N LEU A 16 -37.51 -25.84 -38.33
CA LEU A 16 -36.84 -26.53 -37.22
C LEU A 16 -36.36 -27.92 -37.63
N LEU A 17 -37.15 -28.66 -38.43
CA LEU A 17 -36.76 -29.95 -39.02
C LEU A 17 -35.61 -29.78 -40.01
N GLY A 18 -35.65 -28.75 -40.86
CA GLY A 18 -34.55 -28.42 -41.77
C GLY A 18 -33.26 -28.08 -41.02
N LEU A 19 -33.37 -27.33 -39.92
CA LEU A 19 -32.23 -26.92 -39.10
C LEU A 19 -31.63 -28.10 -38.31
N THR A 20 -32.48 -29.00 -37.80
CA THR A 20 -32.02 -30.24 -37.16
C THR A 20 -31.39 -31.19 -38.18
N VAL A 21 -31.95 -31.34 -39.38
CA VAL A 21 -31.32 -32.11 -40.46
C VAL A 21 -29.99 -31.48 -40.91
N LEU A 22 -29.89 -30.15 -40.95
CA LEU A 22 -28.65 -29.43 -41.25
C LEU A 22 -27.59 -29.66 -40.16
N MET A 23 -28.00 -29.63 -38.88
CA MET A 23 -27.14 -29.94 -37.74
C MET A 23 -26.73 -31.42 -37.68
N LEU A 24 -27.58 -32.34 -38.13
CA LEU A 24 -27.27 -33.77 -38.24
C LEU A 24 -26.35 -34.07 -39.44
N ARG A 25 -26.48 -33.31 -40.55
CA ARG A 25 -25.61 -33.43 -41.74
C ARG A 25 -24.26 -32.76 -41.57
N ARG A 26 -24.17 -31.66 -40.82
CA ARG A 26 -22.89 -31.09 -40.39
C ARG A 26 -22.39 -31.93 -39.22
N GLY A 27 -21.56 -32.93 -39.54
CA GLY A 27 -20.97 -33.85 -38.57
C GLY A 27 -20.46 -33.13 -37.32
N LYS A 28 -20.58 -33.82 -36.18
CA LYS A 28 -20.12 -33.36 -34.85
C LYS A 28 -18.82 -32.58 -34.99
N ILE A 29 -18.82 -31.31 -34.57
CA ILE A 29 -17.60 -30.52 -34.45
C ILE A 29 -16.72 -31.29 -33.47
N GLU A 30 -15.70 -31.96 -33.99
CA GLU A 30 -14.82 -32.75 -33.14
C GLU A 30 -13.86 -31.78 -32.44
N PRO A 31 -13.46 -32.07 -31.18
CA PRO A 31 -12.51 -31.24 -30.43
C PRO A 31 -11.23 -30.89 -31.21
N LYS A 32 -10.83 -31.78 -32.14
CA LYS A 32 -9.69 -31.63 -33.05
C LYS A 32 -9.77 -30.43 -34.00
N ASP A 33 -10.98 -29.93 -34.28
CA ASP A 33 -11.19 -28.77 -35.16
C ASP A 33 -11.17 -27.44 -34.37
N ILE A 34 -11.38 -27.52 -33.05
CA ILE A 34 -11.42 -26.37 -32.14
C ILE A 34 -10.00 -25.95 -31.74
N GLU A 35 -9.14 -26.92 -31.43
CA GLU A 35 -7.74 -26.69 -31.02
C GLU A 35 -6.92 -25.84 -32.01
N PRO A 36 -6.92 -26.12 -33.34
CA PRO A 36 -6.20 -25.29 -34.30
C PRO A 36 -6.86 -23.91 -34.51
N ALA A 37 -8.18 -23.80 -34.40
CA ALA A 37 -8.89 -22.52 -34.54
C ALA A 37 -8.62 -21.59 -33.35
N VAL A 38 -8.60 -22.14 -32.14
CA VAL A 38 -8.22 -21.42 -30.92
C VAL A 38 -6.75 -21.04 -31.00
N THR A 39 -5.84 -21.97 -31.27
CA THR A 39 -4.40 -21.65 -31.39
C THR A 39 -4.13 -20.56 -32.43
N LYS A 40 -4.81 -20.61 -33.57
CA LYS A 40 -4.72 -19.58 -34.60
C LYS A 40 -5.24 -18.22 -34.13
N ALA A 41 -6.40 -18.18 -33.46
CA ALA A 41 -6.94 -16.94 -32.88
C ALA A 41 -6.03 -16.36 -31.78
N TRP A 42 -5.35 -17.20 -31.01
CA TRP A 42 -4.38 -16.80 -29.98
C TRP A 42 -3.09 -16.24 -30.60
N MET A 43 -2.65 -16.79 -31.74
CA MET A 43 -1.51 -16.27 -32.49
C MET A 43 -1.84 -14.96 -33.22
N GLU A 44 -2.99 -14.87 -33.86
CA GLU A 44 -3.43 -13.67 -34.60
C GLU A 44 -3.78 -12.49 -33.67
N SER A 45 -4.21 -12.75 -32.44
CA SER A 45 -4.51 -11.69 -31.45
C SER A 45 -3.28 -11.01 -30.85
N GLY A 46 -2.05 -11.47 -31.15
CA GLY A 46 -0.82 -10.89 -30.59
C GLY A 46 -0.68 -11.11 -29.07
N LEU A 47 -1.48 -12.01 -28.49
CA LEU A 47 -1.53 -12.25 -27.05
C LEU A 47 -0.19 -12.77 -26.52
N ASN A 48 0.54 -13.58 -27.29
CA ASN A 48 1.88 -14.05 -26.91
C ASN A 48 2.89 -12.89 -26.74
N GLN A 49 2.80 -11.86 -27.59
CA GLN A 49 3.66 -10.69 -27.49
C GLN A 49 3.28 -9.82 -26.29
N SER A 50 1.99 -9.66 -26.03
CA SER A 50 1.48 -8.93 -24.87
C SER A 50 1.84 -9.61 -23.55
N VAL A 51 1.72 -10.95 -23.47
CA VAL A 51 2.13 -11.77 -22.33
C VAL A 51 3.65 -11.72 -22.15
N GLY A 52 4.43 -11.74 -23.23
CA GLY A 52 5.87 -11.56 -23.19
C GLY A 52 6.28 -10.20 -22.63
N GLN A 53 5.66 -9.11 -23.11
CA GLN A 53 5.88 -7.76 -22.60
C GLN A 53 5.47 -7.62 -21.13
N LEU A 54 4.34 -8.21 -20.73
CA LEU A 54 3.91 -8.28 -19.34
C LEU A 54 4.92 -8.99 -18.46
N ALA A 55 5.47 -10.12 -18.91
CA ALA A 55 6.51 -10.84 -18.18
C ALA A 55 7.80 -10.01 -18.06
N THR A 56 8.18 -9.28 -19.11
CA THR A 56 9.32 -8.34 -19.08
C THR A 56 9.07 -7.18 -18.12
N TYR A 57 7.92 -6.53 -18.18
CA TYR A 57 7.57 -5.44 -17.25
C TYR A 57 7.50 -5.93 -15.80
N ALA A 58 6.95 -7.11 -15.55
CA ALA A 58 6.95 -7.70 -14.21
C ALA A 58 8.37 -7.94 -13.69
N LYS A 59 9.27 -8.41 -14.56
CA LYS A 59 10.69 -8.60 -14.23
C LYS A 59 11.40 -7.27 -13.98
N ASP A 60 11.20 -6.26 -14.82
CA ASP A 60 11.79 -4.93 -14.67
C ASP A 60 11.28 -4.24 -13.39
N ILE A 61 10.00 -4.38 -13.07
CA ILE A 61 9.42 -3.90 -11.81
C ILE A 61 10.08 -4.62 -10.62
N GLN A 62 10.28 -5.93 -10.71
CA GLN A 62 10.93 -6.71 -9.65
C GLN A 62 12.40 -6.32 -9.46
N GLU A 63 13.14 -6.11 -10.55
CA GLU A 63 14.53 -5.65 -10.53
C GLU A 63 14.64 -4.22 -10.00
N THR A 64 13.73 -3.33 -10.39
CA THR A 64 13.64 -1.95 -9.88
C THR A 64 13.31 -1.93 -8.39
N HIS A 65 12.36 -2.76 -7.95
CA HIS A 65 12.01 -2.91 -6.54
C HIS A 65 13.22 -3.39 -5.73
N ARG A 66 13.93 -4.41 -6.22
CA ARG A 66 15.16 -4.90 -5.59
C ARG A 66 16.27 -3.85 -5.58
N SER A 67 16.39 -3.03 -6.63
CA SER A 67 17.35 -1.92 -6.70
C SER A 67 17.03 -0.83 -5.69
N VAL A 68 15.77 -0.43 -5.55
CA VAL A 68 15.31 0.52 -4.51
C VAL A 68 15.59 -0.05 -3.12
N GLU A 69 15.26 -1.31 -2.88
CA GLU A 69 15.60 -2.00 -1.63
C GLU A 69 17.11 -2.05 -1.37
N GLN A 70 17.93 -2.16 -2.42
CA GLN A 70 19.39 -2.13 -2.32
C GLN A 70 19.94 -0.73 -2.07
N MET A 71 19.36 0.31 -2.65
CA MET A 71 19.72 1.71 -2.39
C MET A 71 19.38 2.14 -0.96
N LEU A 72 18.28 1.61 -0.39
CA LEU A 72 17.97 1.75 1.04
C LEU A 72 19.02 1.11 1.97
N ARG A 73 20.04 0.43 1.45
CA ARG A 73 21.10 -0.22 2.23
C ARG A 73 22.31 0.69 2.51
N VAL A 74 22.46 1.81 1.80
CA VAL A 74 23.59 2.75 1.97
C VAL A 74 23.19 3.87 2.95
N PRO A 75 23.92 4.13 4.04
CA PRO A 75 23.48 5.04 5.11
C PRO A 75 23.10 6.46 4.64
N LYS A 76 23.88 7.06 3.74
CA LYS A 76 23.65 8.43 3.24
C LYS A 76 22.47 8.51 2.26
N GLU A 77 22.33 7.53 1.38
CA GLU A 77 21.22 7.46 0.43
C GLU A 77 19.91 7.10 1.15
N ARG A 78 19.97 6.27 2.21
CA ARG A 78 18.82 5.90 3.05
C ARG A 78 18.22 7.08 3.81
N ALA A 79 19.06 7.89 4.46
CA ALA A 79 18.59 9.09 5.16
C ALA A 79 17.88 10.03 4.18
N SER A 80 18.49 10.26 3.00
CA SER A 80 17.90 11.08 1.95
C SER A 80 16.61 10.46 1.38
N MET A 81 16.57 9.15 1.11
CA MET A 81 15.41 8.49 0.47
C MET A 81 14.23 8.30 1.42
N GLY A 82 14.48 8.01 2.69
CA GLY A 82 13.43 7.93 3.71
C GLY A 82 12.73 9.27 3.90
N GLU A 83 13.52 10.35 3.97
CA GLU A 83 13.00 11.71 4.02
C GLU A 83 12.28 12.12 2.73
N ILE A 84 12.84 11.80 1.55
CA ILE A 84 12.18 12.04 0.26
C ILE A 84 10.85 11.29 0.16
N SER A 85 10.80 10.03 0.61
CA SER A 85 9.58 9.23 0.59
C SER A 85 8.50 9.81 1.50
N LEU A 86 8.87 10.22 2.72
CA LEU A 86 7.96 10.92 3.63
C LEU A 86 7.43 12.22 3.00
N GLU A 87 8.33 13.04 2.47
CA GLU A 87 7.98 14.32 1.84
C GLU A 87 7.08 14.13 0.62
N THR A 88 7.31 13.10 -0.19
CA THR A 88 6.49 12.74 -1.36
C THR A 88 5.08 12.34 -0.92
N ILE A 89 4.96 11.46 0.08
CA ILE A 89 3.65 11.03 0.61
C ILE A 89 2.82 12.23 1.07
N LEU A 90 3.44 13.16 1.79
CA LEU A 90 2.75 14.35 2.30
C LEU A 90 2.38 15.31 1.17
N THR A 91 3.30 15.58 0.25
CA THR A 91 3.08 16.51 -0.87
C THR A 91 2.02 16.02 -1.84
N ASP A 92 1.95 14.72 -2.10
CA ASP A 92 0.97 14.13 -3.01
C ASP A 92 -0.45 14.11 -2.43
N GLN A 93 -0.58 13.99 -1.10
CA GLN A 93 -1.86 13.74 -0.45
C GLN A 93 -2.43 14.97 0.25
N LEU A 94 -1.59 15.88 0.75
CA LEU A 94 -2.00 17.04 1.53
C LEU A 94 -1.67 18.35 0.82
N PRO A 95 -2.51 19.39 0.99
CA PRO A 95 -2.18 20.71 0.51
C PRO A 95 -1.03 21.32 1.34
N PRO A 96 -0.18 22.19 0.76
CA PRO A 96 1.05 22.68 1.41
C PRO A 96 0.83 23.35 2.77
N GLU A 97 -0.33 23.95 3.02
CA GLU A 97 -0.64 24.59 4.29
C GLU A 97 -0.90 23.61 5.44
N MET A 98 -1.24 22.35 5.12
CA MET A 98 -1.61 21.32 6.10
C MET A 98 -0.42 20.57 6.69
N PHE A 99 0.79 20.75 6.18
CA PHE A 99 1.97 20.10 6.73
C PHE A 99 3.18 21.05 6.72
N GLY A 100 4.23 20.66 7.42
CA GLY A 100 5.52 21.34 7.36
C GLY A 100 6.65 20.33 7.49
N ILE A 101 7.74 20.59 6.78
CA ILE A 101 8.89 19.69 6.70
C ILE A 101 10.05 20.32 7.46
N ARG A 102 10.59 19.61 8.46
CA ARG A 102 11.72 20.05 9.30
C ARG A 102 11.57 21.48 9.86
N GLU A 103 10.33 21.85 10.21
CA GLU A 103 10.02 23.13 10.82
C GLU A 103 10.20 23.10 12.34
N ARG A 104 10.59 24.23 12.92
CA ARG A 104 10.71 24.37 14.37
C ARG A 104 9.34 24.57 15.00
N ILE A 105 8.92 23.62 15.83
CA ILE A 105 7.63 23.62 16.54
C ILE A 105 7.83 23.22 18.01
N LEU A 106 6.76 23.17 18.81
CA LEU A 106 6.73 22.62 20.18
C LEU A 106 7.93 23.06 21.04
N ASP A 107 8.13 24.37 21.20
CA ASP A 107 9.23 24.98 21.95
C ASP A 107 10.64 24.60 21.47
N GLY A 108 10.82 24.51 20.15
CA GLY A 108 12.15 24.40 19.55
C GLY A 108 12.51 23.01 19.04
N LYS A 109 11.58 22.05 19.10
CA LYS A 109 11.75 20.72 18.48
C LYS A 109 11.61 20.81 16.96
N ILE A 110 12.27 19.90 16.26
CA ILE A 110 12.29 19.85 14.79
C ILE A 110 12.05 18.40 14.39
N PRO A 111 10.77 17.98 14.24
CA PRO A 111 10.47 16.68 13.66
C PRO A 111 10.84 16.66 12.18
N ASP A 112 10.89 15.48 11.57
CA ASP A 112 11.16 15.40 10.13
C ASP A 112 9.99 15.96 9.32
N ALA A 113 8.76 15.76 9.82
CA ALA A 113 7.56 16.46 9.34
C ALA A 113 6.51 16.65 10.45
N HIS A 114 5.53 17.50 10.21
CA HIS A 114 4.31 17.57 11.02
C HIS A 114 3.08 17.80 10.13
N ILE A 115 1.93 17.31 10.58
CA ILE A 115 0.62 17.54 9.95
C ILE A 115 -0.22 18.40 10.88
N LYS A 116 -0.78 19.48 10.36
CA LYS A 116 -1.77 20.31 11.05
C LYS A 116 -3.13 19.63 10.98
N SER A 117 -3.67 19.29 12.14
CA SER A 117 -5.00 18.71 12.28
C SER A 117 -5.87 19.56 13.19
N THR A 118 -7.15 19.20 13.31
CA THR A 118 -8.10 19.85 14.20
C THR A 118 -7.85 19.56 15.69
N VAL A 119 -7.04 18.54 15.98
CA VAL A 119 -6.70 18.11 17.35
C VAL A 119 -5.27 18.50 17.75
N GLY A 120 -4.59 19.31 16.94
CA GLY A 120 -3.20 19.74 17.17
C GLY A 120 -2.23 19.25 16.09
N LEU A 121 -0.94 19.46 16.33
CA LEU A 121 0.14 19.03 15.44
C LEU A 121 0.42 17.53 15.60
N ILE A 122 0.26 16.76 14.53
CA ILE A 122 0.66 15.35 14.48
C ILE A 122 2.10 15.31 13.96
N CYS A 123 3.07 15.01 14.82
CA CYS A 123 4.48 14.99 14.42
C CYS A 123 4.86 13.64 13.80
N ILE A 124 5.84 13.67 12.91
CA ILE A 124 6.40 12.49 12.22
C ILE A 124 7.92 12.55 12.34
N ASP A 125 8.51 11.49 12.90
CA ASP A 125 9.97 11.35 13.01
C ASP A 125 10.39 10.01 12.40
N SER A 126 11.42 10.03 11.55
CA SER A 126 11.89 8.93 10.72
C SER A 126 13.28 8.41 11.09
N LYS A 127 13.88 8.94 12.17
CA LYS A 127 15.27 8.65 12.56
C LYS A 127 15.39 7.28 13.21
N PHE A 128 15.29 6.23 12.40
CA PHE A 128 15.48 4.85 12.83
C PHE A 128 16.91 4.33 12.55
N PRO A 129 17.50 3.56 13.48
CA PRO A 129 18.83 2.98 13.34
C PRO A 129 18.72 1.69 12.51
N LEU A 130 18.53 1.86 11.20
CA LEU A 130 18.31 0.75 10.27
C LEU A 130 19.59 0.00 9.89
N ASP A 131 20.76 0.42 10.40
CA ASP A 131 22.05 -0.20 10.09
C ASP A 131 22.21 -1.58 10.75
N ASN A 132 21.64 -1.77 11.95
CA ASN A 132 21.66 -3.05 12.67
C ASN A 132 20.68 -4.10 12.11
N TYR A 133 19.74 -3.69 11.25
CA TYR A 133 18.69 -4.56 10.70
C TYR A 133 19.15 -5.45 9.52
N ARG A 134 20.24 -5.09 8.84
CA ARG A 134 20.70 -5.86 7.67
C ARG A 134 21.10 -7.29 8.03
N VAL A 135 21.63 -7.49 9.25
CA VAL A 135 22.18 -8.79 9.65
C VAL A 135 21.09 -9.84 9.89
N PRO A 136 20.00 -9.59 10.62
CA PRO A 136 18.96 -10.61 10.83
C PRO A 136 18.16 -11.02 9.58
N VAL A 137 18.04 -10.15 8.56
CA VAL A 137 17.25 -10.44 7.34
C VAL A 137 18.03 -11.24 6.31
N GLU A 138 19.34 -11.00 6.22
CA GLU A 138 20.20 -11.66 5.24
C GLU A 138 20.80 -12.96 5.78
N ALA A 139 20.57 -13.27 7.06
CA ALA A 139 21.16 -14.44 7.68
C ALA A 139 20.35 -15.72 7.40
N PRO A 140 21.03 -16.85 7.08
CA PRO A 140 20.36 -18.12 6.84
C PRO A 140 19.59 -18.61 8.07
N GLU A 141 18.52 -19.40 7.84
CA GLU A 141 17.84 -20.12 8.93
C GLU A 141 18.86 -20.90 9.77
N GLY A 142 18.88 -20.65 11.09
CA GLY A 142 19.81 -21.27 12.03
C GLY A 142 21.07 -20.46 12.36
N SER A 143 21.25 -19.26 11.79
CA SER A 143 22.30 -18.34 12.21
C SER A 143 22.02 -17.74 13.60
N GLU A 144 23.06 -17.54 14.41
CA GLU A 144 22.96 -17.01 15.77
C GLU A 144 22.78 -15.47 15.78
N THR A 145 21.66 -14.98 15.23
CA THR A 145 21.35 -13.53 15.07
C THR A 145 20.57 -12.91 16.23
N ASP A 146 20.27 -13.70 17.26
CA ASP A 146 19.45 -13.32 18.39
C ASP A 146 19.97 -12.10 19.16
N GLY A 147 21.28 -11.98 19.32
CA GLY A 147 21.91 -10.83 19.98
C GLY A 147 21.70 -9.53 19.21
N ILE A 148 21.84 -9.57 17.88
CA ILE A 148 21.70 -8.41 16.99
C ILE A 148 20.24 -7.98 16.90
N LYS A 149 19.32 -8.96 16.86
CA LYS A 149 17.88 -8.72 16.94
C LYS A 149 17.50 -7.99 18.23
N ARG A 150 17.94 -8.47 19.39
CA ARG A 150 17.65 -7.81 20.69
C ARG A 150 18.20 -6.39 20.73
N LEU A 151 19.41 -6.20 20.21
CA LEU A 151 20.03 -4.88 20.08
C LEU A 151 19.16 -3.94 19.24
N PHE A 152 18.73 -4.40 18.05
CA PHE A 152 17.85 -3.63 17.17
C PHE A 152 16.53 -3.24 17.84
N ILE A 153 15.85 -4.19 18.51
CA ILE A 153 14.58 -3.90 19.23
C ILE A 153 14.80 -2.88 20.35
N ARG A 154 15.92 -2.99 21.08
CA ARG A 154 16.28 -2.03 22.13
C ARG A 154 16.53 -0.63 21.55
N ASP A 155 17.24 -0.54 20.44
CA ASP A 155 17.52 0.74 19.80
C ASP A 155 16.22 1.39 19.30
N VAL A 156 15.35 0.61 18.64
CA VAL A 156 13.98 1.05 18.27
C VAL A 156 13.22 1.59 19.48
N ARG A 157 13.22 0.88 20.61
CA ARG A 157 12.58 1.34 21.85
C ARG A 157 13.07 2.71 22.29
N GLY A 158 14.38 2.93 22.22
CA GLY A 158 14.99 4.21 22.56
C GLY A 158 14.45 5.36 21.71
N HIS A 159 14.28 5.12 20.41
CA HIS A 159 13.68 6.10 19.51
C HIS A 159 12.20 6.35 19.79
N LEU A 160 11.41 5.30 20.06
CA LEU A 160 9.99 5.47 20.40
C LEU A 160 9.79 6.26 21.70
N ASN A 161 10.64 6.03 22.71
CA ASN A 161 10.66 6.85 23.92
C ASN A 161 10.92 8.33 23.60
N LYS A 162 11.96 8.60 22.82
CA LYS A 162 12.30 9.98 22.44
C LYS A 162 11.15 10.66 21.71
N ILE A 163 10.50 9.97 20.76
CA ILE A 163 9.34 10.51 20.03
C ILE A 163 8.19 10.80 20.99
N GLN A 164 7.92 9.90 21.94
CA GLN A 164 6.88 10.10 22.94
C GLN A 164 7.15 11.35 23.79
N GLU A 165 8.37 11.50 24.31
CA GLU A 165 8.78 12.62 25.16
C GLU A 165 8.81 13.96 24.40
N ASP A 166 9.27 13.96 23.14
CA ASP A 166 9.47 15.18 22.37
C ASP A 166 8.19 15.67 21.67
N TYR A 167 7.28 14.78 21.30
CA TYR A 167 6.20 15.10 20.36
C TYR A 167 4.78 14.69 20.80
N VAL A 168 4.62 13.93 21.89
CA VAL A 168 3.31 13.64 22.48
C VAL A 168 3.12 14.52 23.72
N CYS A 169 2.86 15.80 23.47
CA CYS A 169 2.73 16.86 24.48
C CYS A 169 1.54 17.79 24.13
N PRO A 170 0.29 17.37 24.37
CA PRO A 170 -0.90 18.15 24.00
C PRO A 170 -0.93 19.55 24.61
N GLU A 171 -0.35 19.72 25.80
CA GLU A 171 -0.20 21.00 26.48
C GLU A 171 0.66 22.02 25.71
N LYS A 172 1.48 21.55 24.76
CA LYS A 172 2.29 22.38 23.86
C LYS A 172 1.70 22.53 22.45
N GLY A 173 0.50 21.99 22.22
CA GLY A 173 -0.22 22.08 20.95
C GLY A 173 0.00 20.92 19.97
N SER A 174 0.63 19.83 20.40
CA SER A 174 0.63 18.58 19.62
C SER A 174 -0.70 17.83 19.78
N ALA A 175 -0.95 16.87 18.90
CA ALA A 175 -2.01 15.89 19.10
C ALA A 175 -1.63 14.89 20.21
N GLU A 176 -2.60 14.12 20.71
CA GLU A 176 -2.35 13.03 21.67
C GLU A 176 -1.56 11.85 21.07
N PHE A 177 -1.14 11.96 19.82
CA PHE A 177 -0.30 10.97 19.17
C PHE A 177 0.67 11.57 18.14
N SER A 178 1.73 10.81 17.87
CA SER A 178 2.73 11.07 16.85
C SER A 178 3.07 9.80 16.08
N PHE A 179 3.64 9.96 14.88
CA PHE A 179 4.06 8.86 14.03
C PHE A 179 5.57 8.65 14.10
N ALA A 180 5.96 7.40 14.36
CA ALA A 180 7.32 6.94 14.17
C ALA A 180 7.40 6.26 12.79
N TYR A 181 8.02 6.93 11.83
CA TYR A 181 8.07 6.50 10.43
C TYR A 181 9.24 5.56 10.16
N ILE A 182 8.94 4.39 9.61
CA ILE A 182 9.92 3.38 9.20
C ILE A 182 9.89 3.28 7.67
N PRO A 183 10.88 3.85 6.95
CA PRO A 183 10.87 3.89 5.48
C PRO A 183 10.85 2.52 4.78
N SER A 184 11.28 1.45 5.47
CA SER A 184 11.32 0.10 4.91
C SER A 184 10.12 -0.72 5.36
N GLU A 185 9.29 -1.15 4.41
CA GLU A 185 8.17 -2.07 4.66
C GLU A 185 8.64 -3.39 5.28
N GLY A 186 9.79 -3.92 4.85
CA GLY A 186 10.37 -5.15 5.43
C GLY A 186 10.70 -5.00 6.91
N VAL A 187 11.31 -3.86 7.29
CA VAL A 187 11.61 -3.55 8.71
C VAL A 187 10.33 -3.44 9.51
N TYR A 188 9.33 -2.72 8.97
CA TYR A 188 8.04 -2.58 9.61
C TYR A 188 7.37 -3.94 9.84
N TYR A 189 7.34 -4.80 8.81
CA TYR A 189 6.78 -6.14 8.88
C TYR A 189 7.51 -7.03 9.90
N PHE A 190 8.83 -6.95 9.96
CA PHE A 190 9.60 -7.66 10.97
C PHE A 190 9.17 -7.26 12.40
N LEU A 191 9.01 -5.97 12.67
CA LEU A 191 8.58 -5.51 14.00
C LEU A 191 7.15 -5.96 14.35
N LEU A 192 6.29 -6.17 13.35
CA LEU A 192 4.93 -6.68 13.57
C LEU A 192 4.88 -8.19 13.81
N THR A 193 5.79 -8.94 13.21
CA THR A 193 5.82 -10.41 13.28
C THR A 193 6.62 -10.92 14.47
N ASP A 194 7.63 -10.17 14.92
CA ASP A 194 8.38 -10.52 16.11
C ASP A 194 7.58 -10.25 17.39
N ARG A 195 7.49 -11.26 18.27
CA ARG A 195 6.66 -11.19 19.49
C ARG A 195 7.10 -10.08 20.46
N ASP A 196 8.39 -9.93 20.67
CA ASP A 196 8.93 -8.95 21.63
C ASP A 196 8.80 -7.52 21.08
N ALA A 197 9.09 -7.35 19.78
CA ALA A 197 8.87 -6.09 19.09
C ALA A 197 7.39 -5.72 19.06
N TYR A 198 6.50 -6.64 18.71
CA TYR A 198 5.05 -6.39 18.64
C TYR A 198 4.48 -5.96 19.99
N GLY A 199 4.87 -6.65 21.08
CA GLY A 199 4.47 -6.25 22.44
C GLY A 199 4.88 -4.82 22.77
N MET A 200 6.12 -4.46 22.45
CA MET A 200 6.64 -3.11 22.59
C MET A 200 5.84 -2.10 21.74
N LEU A 201 5.57 -2.38 20.47
CA LEU A 201 4.81 -1.49 19.58
C LEU A 201 3.40 -1.20 20.13
N ASN A 202 2.72 -2.21 20.65
CA ASN A 202 1.41 -2.07 21.26
C ASN A 202 1.46 -1.16 22.50
N ASP A 203 2.49 -1.29 23.33
CA ASP A 203 2.66 -0.44 24.52
C ASP A 203 2.92 1.02 24.14
N TYR A 204 3.72 1.29 23.10
CA TYR A 204 3.93 2.66 22.62
C TYR A 204 2.69 3.25 21.95
N THR A 205 1.88 2.43 21.26
CA THR A 205 0.62 2.89 20.67
C THR A 205 -0.31 3.45 21.74
N LYS A 206 -0.40 2.80 22.91
CA LYS A 206 -1.17 3.30 24.06
C LYS A 206 -0.60 4.57 24.68
N LYS A 207 0.69 4.85 24.47
CA LYS A 207 1.39 6.06 24.90
C LYS A 207 1.39 7.16 23.83
N GLY A 208 0.63 6.99 22.74
CA GLY A 208 0.52 7.97 21.67
C GLY A 208 1.60 7.88 20.59
N VAL A 209 2.47 6.87 20.58
CA VAL A 209 3.43 6.70 19.48
C VAL A 209 3.00 5.55 18.59
N GLN A 210 2.56 5.89 17.38
CA GLN A 210 2.12 4.92 16.37
C GLN A 210 3.25 4.69 15.37
N VAL A 211 3.71 3.45 15.24
CA VAL A 211 4.70 3.08 14.23
C VAL A 211 4.01 2.88 12.89
N VAL A 212 4.56 3.49 11.84
CA VAL A 212 4.01 3.47 10.48
C VAL A 212 5.12 3.27 9.45
N SER A 213 4.76 2.62 8.36
CA SER A 213 5.52 2.42 7.12
C SER A 213 5.01 3.35 6.01
N PRO A 214 5.65 3.44 4.83
CA PRO A 214 5.13 4.22 3.70
C PRO A 214 3.65 3.96 3.40
N LEU A 215 3.25 2.70 3.34
CA LEU A 215 1.87 2.30 3.02
C LEU A 215 0.90 2.71 4.13
N THR A 216 1.25 2.42 5.38
CA THR A 216 0.35 2.70 6.51
C THR A 216 0.27 4.20 6.81
N LEU A 217 1.36 4.94 6.64
CA LEU A 217 1.36 6.40 6.73
C LEU A 217 0.44 7.01 5.66
N SER A 218 0.53 6.56 4.41
CA SER A 218 -0.35 7.03 3.33
C SER A 218 -1.82 6.88 3.69
N HIS A 219 -2.24 5.70 4.18
CA HIS A 219 -3.62 5.52 4.62
C HIS A 219 -4.01 6.41 5.81
N LYS A 220 -3.09 6.63 6.76
CA LYS A 220 -3.34 7.52 7.91
C LYS A 220 -3.51 8.96 7.47
N VAL A 221 -2.70 9.43 6.52
CA VAL A 221 -2.78 10.77 5.94
C VAL A 221 -4.13 10.98 5.24
N GLU A 222 -4.59 10.01 4.44
CA GLU A 222 -5.90 10.07 3.79
C GLU A 222 -7.06 10.14 4.80
N LEU A 223 -6.98 9.38 5.90
CA LEU A 223 -7.96 9.44 6.99
C LEU A 223 -7.97 10.82 7.68
N ILE A 224 -6.78 11.39 7.95
CA ILE A 224 -6.66 12.72 8.56
C ILE A 224 -7.27 13.77 7.64
N LYS A 225 -6.92 13.74 6.35
CA LYS A 225 -7.47 14.63 5.32
C LYS A 225 -9.00 14.56 5.27
N THR A 226 -9.54 13.34 5.20
CA THR A 226 -10.99 13.11 5.18
C THR A 226 -11.67 13.66 6.43
N GLY A 227 -11.09 13.42 7.61
CA GLY A 227 -11.60 13.95 8.88
C GLY A 227 -11.65 15.48 8.92
N VAL A 228 -10.59 16.14 8.44
CA VAL A 228 -10.53 17.61 8.37
C VAL A 228 -11.58 18.16 7.40
N HIS A 229 -11.79 17.52 6.24
CA HIS A 229 -12.84 17.94 5.29
C HIS A 229 -14.24 17.76 5.86
N ALA A 230 -14.51 16.64 6.53
CA ALA A 230 -15.81 16.38 7.15
C ALA A 230 -16.16 17.44 8.20
N LEU A 231 -15.19 17.88 9.01
CA LEU A 231 -15.42 18.93 10.01
C LEU A 231 -15.74 20.28 9.35
N LYS A 232 -14.96 20.70 8.34
CA LYS A 232 -15.20 21.95 7.61
C LYS A 232 -16.60 22.01 6.99
N LEU A 233 -17.07 20.90 6.43
CA LEU A 233 -18.42 20.79 5.87
C LEU A 233 -19.49 20.94 6.95
N SER A 234 -19.30 20.28 8.10
CA SER A 234 -20.22 20.37 9.24
C SER A 234 -20.35 21.80 9.78
N GLU A 235 -19.22 22.51 9.93
CA GLU A 235 -19.21 23.91 10.37
C GLU A 235 -19.92 24.86 9.40
N GLN A 236 -19.73 24.65 8.08
CA GLN A 236 -20.43 25.43 7.06
C GLN A 236 -21.93 25.17 7.08
N ALA A 237 -22.36 23.91 7.24
CA ALA A 237 -23.78 23.56 7.34
C ALA A 237 -24.46 24.22 8.56
N HIS A 238 -23.76 24.35 9.69
CA HIS A 238 -24.28 25.05 10.87
C HIS A 238 -24.40 26.57 10.69
N LYS A 239 -23.58 27.18 9.82
CA LYS A 239 -23.63 28.64 9.54
C LYS A 239 -24.76 29.05 8.59
N VAL A 240 -25.34 28.11 7.86
CA VAL A 240 -26.42 28.34 6.88
C VAL A 240 -27.81 28.14 7.51
N ARG A 241 -27.89 27.72 8.77
CA ARG A 241 -29.12 27.53 9.53
C ARG A 241 -29.36 28.68 10.51
#